data_AF-A0A8S0QUY2-F1
#
_entry.id   AF-A0A8S0QUY2-F1
#
_cell.length_a   1.000
_cell.length_b   1.000
_cell.length_c   1.000
_cell.angle_alpha   90.00
_cell.angle_beta   90.00
_cell.angle_gamma   90.00
#
_symmetry.space_group_name_H-M   'P 1'
#
loop_
_entity.id
_entity.type
_entity.pdbx_description
1 polymer ?
#
loop_
_entity_poly.entity_id
_entity_poly.type
_entity_poly.pdbx_seq_one_letter_code
_entity_poly.pdbx_strand_id
1 'polypeptide(L)'
;MTAPLIPSNALKSGETDLQVTGNLMRFIVTANLLGLPAISVPVPKLVPVSSNYLCFPILLPIWNAHVGYDKQGLPIGLQLIGRPWCEATILRLAAAIEELFASPKKKPMQFYDILKGN
;
A
#
# COMPACT_ATOMS: atom_id res chain seq x y z
N MET A 1 -2.22 1.01 6.64
CA MET A 1 -2.57 2.37 7.11
C MET A 1 -2.52 3.29 5.91
N THR A 2 -3.45 4.24 5.81
CA THR A 2 -3.51 5.25 4.74
C THR A 2 -2.87 6.56 5.18
N ALA A 3 -2.82 7.56 4.30
CA ALA A 3 -2.20 8.85 4.61
C ALA A 3 -2.86 9.50 5.85
N PRO A 4 -2.12 9.73 6.95
CA PRO A 4 -2.67 10.38 8.14
C PRO A 4 -2.88 11.88 7.91
N LEU A 5 -3.79 12.47 8.67
CA LEU A 5 -4.03 13.91 8.65
C LEU A 5 -2.88 14.65 9.35
N ILE A 6 -2.40 15.74 8.75
CA ILE A 6 -1.39 16.62 9.37
C ILE A 6 -2.10 17.57 10.32
N PRO A 7 -1.77 17.56 11.64
CA PRO A 7 -2.43 18.46 12.58
C PRO A 7 -1.86 19.88 12.45
N SER A 8 -2.71 20.89 12.69
CA SER A 8 -2.37 22.30 12.45
C SER A 8 -1.31 22.86 13.40
N ASN A 9 -1.15 22.26 14.58
CA ASN A 9 -0.08 22.58 15.54
C ASN A 9 1.30 22.15 15.04
N ALA A 10 1.41 21.01 14.33
CA ALA A 10 2.66 20.48 13.80
C ALA A 10 3.27 21.39 12.73
N LEU A 11 2.46 22.19 12.03
CA LEU A 11 2.95 23.13 11.02
C LEU A 11 3.83 24.25 11.60
N LYS A 12 3.70 24.56 12.90
CA LYS A 12 4.46 25.66 13.55
C LYS A 12 5.74 25.18 14.20
N SER A 13 5.73 24.03 14.86
CA SER A 13 6.84 23.56 15.71
C SER A 13 7.23 22.09 15.48
N GLY A 14 6.63 21.41 14.50
CA GLY A 14 6.75 19.97 14.34
C GLY A 14 5.95 19.16 15.37
N GLU A 15 6.02 17.84 15.25
CA GLU A 15 5.38 16.87 16.14
C GLU A 15 6.30 15.67 16.37
N THR A 16 6.21 15.06 17.54
CA THR A 16 6.85 13.77 17.83
C THR A 16 5.76 12.74 18.14
N ASP A 17 5.27 12.07 17.12
CA ASP A 17 4.32 10.96 17.25
C ASP A 17 4.99 9.63 16.89
N LEU A 18 5.41 8.90 17.93
CA LEU A 18 6.03 7.59 17.78
C LEU A 18 5.04 6.50 17.36
N GLN A 19 3.75 6.64 17.66
CA GLN A 19 2.75 5.64 17.31
C GLN A 19 2.46 5.67 15.82
N VAL A 20 2.21 6.86 15.27
CA VAL A 20 2.00 7.04 13.82
C VAL A 20 3.25 6.65 13.06
N THR A 21 4.42 7.07 13.53
CA THR A 21 5.71 6.68 12.93
C THR A 21 5.91 5.17 12.94
N GLY A 22 5.67 4.51 14.08
CA GLY A 22 5.78 3.05 14.20
C GLY A 22 4.80 2.30 13.30
N ASN A 23 3.57 2.81 13.15
CA ASN A 23 2.58 2.23 12.25
C ASN A 23 2.94 2.40 10.77
N LEU A 24 3.57 3.52 10.38
CA LEU A 24 4.08 3.74 9.02
C LEU A 24 5.25 2.81 8.70
N MET A 25 6.16 2.63 9.65
CA MET A 25 7.41 1.88 9.41
C MET A 25 7.27 0.36 9.63
N ARG A 26 6.18 -0.11 10.23
CA ARG A 26 6.00 -1.51 10.69
C ARG A 26 6.43 -2.57 9.68
N PHE A 27 6.19 -2.37 8.38
CA PHE A 27 6.45 -3.37 7.34
C PHE A 27 7.79 -3.18 6.61
N ILE A 28 8.46 -2.04 6.78
CA ILE A 28 9.72 -1.75 6.08
C ILE A 28 10.96 -2.13 6.88
N VAL A 29 10.86 -2.22 8.22
CA VAL A 29 12.01 -2.45 9.11
C VAL A 29 12.77 -3.73 8.74
N THR A 30 12.07 -4.82 8.48
CA THR A 30 12.68 -6.12 8.15
C THR A 30 13.47 -6.08 6.86
N ALA A 31 12.93 -5.47 5.80
CA ALA A 31 13.60 -5.38 4.51
C ALA A 31 14.87 -4.53 4.61
N ASN A 32 14.79 -3.39 5.31
CA ASN A 32 15.93 -2.50 5.52
C ASN A 32 17.03 -3.15 6.37
N LEU A 33 16.66 -3.82 7.46
CA LEU A 33 17.63 -4.44 8.38
C LEU A 33 18.38 -5.62 7.74
N LEU A 34 17.69 -6.40 6.91
CA LEU A 34 18.27 -7.59 6.27
C LEU A 34 18.84 -7.32 4.86
N GLY A 35 18.70 -6.08 4.34
CA GLY A 35 19.11 -5.74 2.98
C GLY A 35 18.33 -6.50 1.91
N LEU A 36 17.08 -6.88 2.18
CA LEU A 36 16.25 -7.63 1.24
C LEU A 36 15.66 -6.69 0.19
N PRO A 37 15.57 -7.13 -1.07
CA PRO A 37 14.90 -6.36 -2.10
C PRO A 37 13.39 -6.29 -1.79
N ALA A 38 12.84 -5.08 -1.83
CA ALA A 38 11.43 -4.83 -1.57
C ALA A 38 10.88 -3.74 -2.52
N ILE A 39 9.61 -3.88 -2.90
CA ILE A 39 8.89 -2.89 -3.72
C ILE A 39 7.49 -2.65 -3.13
N SER A 40 7.01 -1.41 -3.23
CA SER A 40 5.64 -1.05 -2.90
C SER A 40 4.85 -0.82 -4.18
N VAL A 41 3.83 -1.63 -4.41
CA VAL A 41 2.95 -1.55 -5.59
C VAL A 41 1.58 -1.03 -5.15
N PRO A 42 1.02 0.01 -5.81
CA PRO A 42 -0.34 0.45 -5.51
C PRO A 42 -1.34 -0.59 -6.01
N VAL A 43 -2.31 -0.96 -5.18
CA VAL A 43 -3.40 -1.84 -5.58
C VAL A 43 -4.65 -0.96 -5.74
N PRO A 44 -5.07 -0.56 -6.95
CA PRO A 44 -6.16 0.40 -7.12
C PRO A 44 -7.55 -0.22 -7.02
N LYS A 45 -7.71 -1.54 -7.07
CA LYS A 45 -9.03 -2.16 -7.13
C LYS A 45 -9.38 -2.76 -5.79
N LEU A 46 -10.60 -2.48 -5.32
CA LEU A 46 -11.20 -3.23 -4.22
C LEU A 46 -11.27 -4.70 -4.60
N VAL A 47 -10.33 -5.50 -4.13
CA VAL A 47 -10.46 -6.96 -4.21
C VAL A 47 -11.42 -7.35 -3.08
N PRO A 48 -12.61 -7.92 -3.37
CA PRO A 48 -13.31 -8.66 -2.34
C PRO A 48 -12.38 -9.82 -1.98
N VAL A 49 -12.02 -9.95 -0.71
CA VAL A 49 -11.37 -11.17 -0.21
C VAL A 49 -12.42 -12.27 -0.31
N SER A 50 -12.51 -12.91 -1.49
CA SER A 50 -13.42 -14.02 -1.73
C SER A 50 -12.87 -15.24 -1.00
N SER A 51 -13.57 -15.58 0.06
CA SER A 51 -13.44 -16.78 0.88
C SER A 51 -13.56 -18.05 0.04
N ASN A 52 -12.47 -18.52 -0.59
CA ASN A 52 -12.45 -19.86 -1.20
C ASN A 52 -11.19 -20.69 -0.88
N TYR A 53 -10.39 -20.27 0.11
CA TYR A 53 -9.34 -21.11 0.67
C TYR A 53 -9.25 -20.94 2.19
N LEU A 54 -10.24 -21.43 2.95
CA LEU A 54 -9.95 -22.08 4.24
C LEU A 54 -11.17 -22.81 4.80
N CYS A 55 -11.11 -24.13 4.72
CA CYS A 55 -11.69 -25.02 5.72
C CYS A 55 -11.08 -24.65 7.09
N PHE A 56 -11.87 -24.13 8.03
CA PHE A 56 -11.82 -24.38 9.49
C PHE A 56 -12.68 -23.32 10.22
N PRO A 57 -13.70 -23.70 11.01
CA PRO A 57 -14.65 -22.76 11.59
C PRO A 57 -14.28 -22.42 13.03
N ILE A 58 -13.53 -21.34 13.28
CA ILE A 58 -13.48 -20.72 14.63
C ILE A 58 -13.43 -19.19 14.51
N LEU A 59 -14.63 -18.60 14.66
CA LEU A 59 -14.96 -17.28 15.20
C LEU A 59 -13.85 -16.20 15.25
N LEU A 60 -13.64 -15.50 14.13
CA LEU A 60 -13.23 -14.09 14.14
C LEU A 60 -14.14 -13.35 13.16
N PRO A 61 -14.64 -12.13 13.48
CA PRO A 61 -15.35 -11.33 12.51
C PRO A 61 -14.36 -10.97 11.39
N ILE A 62 -14.48 -11.68 10.26
CA ILE A 62 -13.67 -11.46 9.07
C ILE A 62 -14.07 -10.09 8.53
N TRP A 63 -13.29 -9.08 8.90
CA TRP A 63 -13.41 -7.76 8.33
C TRP A 63 -13.12 -7.87 6.84
N ASN A 64 -14.09 -7.46 6.01
CA ASN A 64 -13.89 -7.21 4.58
C ASN A 64 -12.81 -6.13 4.43
N ALA A 65 -11.54 -6.51 4.48
CA ALA A 65 -10.42 -5.66 4.19
C ALA A 65 -10.35 -5.51 2.67
N HIS A 66 -11.10 -4.54 2.18
CA HIS A 66 -11.03 -3.99 0.85
C HIS A 66 -9.58 -3.49 0.61
N VAL A 67 -8.73 -4.34 0.02
CA VAL A 67 -7.36 -3.93 -0.34
C VAL A 67 -7.46 -3.12 -1.61
N GLY A 68 -7.47 -1.80 -1.50
CA GLY A 68 -7.06 -0.94 -2.61
C GLY A 68 -7.29 0.55 -2.41
N TYR A 69 -8.50 0.93 -2.01
CA TYR A 69 -8.79 2.26 -1.49
C TYR A 69 -9.47 2.13 -0.14
N ASP A 70 -9.08 2.98 0.79
CA ASP A 70 -9.84 3.15 2.02
C ASP A 70 -11.19 3.83 1.72
N LYS A 71 -12.13 3.81 2.67
CA LYS A 71 -13.44 4.47 2.57
C LYS A 71 -13.34 5.96 2.21
N GLN A 72 -12.20 6.58 2.53
CA GLN A 72 -11.88 7.98 2.23
C GLN A 72 -11.27 8.18 0.83
N GLY A 73 -11.08 7.11 0.06
CA GLY A 73 -10.49 7.15 -1.28
C GLY A 73 -8.98 7.38 -1.29
N LEU A 74 -8.30 7.09 -0.17
CA LEU A 74 -6.84 7.11 -0.04
C LEU A 74 -6.24 5.80 -0.56
N PRO A 75 -5.13 5.84 -1.32
CA PRO A 75 -4.53 4.66 -1.91
C PRO A 75 -3.90 3.76 -0.84
N ILE A 76 -4.05 2.45 -1.02
CA ILE A 76 -3.38 1.43 -0.20
C ILE A 76 -2.26 0.79 -1.03
N GLY A 77 -1.05 0.74 -0.45
CA GLY A 77 0.10 0.05 -1.04
C GLY A 77 0.21 -1.39 -0.56
N LEU A 78 0.63 -2.27 -1.46
CA LEU A 78 1.06 -3.64 -1.16
C LEU A 78 2.59 -3.71 -1.21
N GLN A 79 3.21 -4.19 -0.13
CA GLN A 79 4.65 -4.36 -0.06
C GLN A 79 5.03 -5.81 -0.39
N LEU A 80 5.89 -5.99 -1.39
CA LEU A 80 6.49 -7.28 -1.72
C LEU A 80 7.93 -7.28 -1.23
N ILE A 81 8.34 -8.33 -0.51
CA ILE A 81 9.72 -8.54 -0.07
C ILE A 81 10.16 -9.88 -0.65
N GLY A 82 11.27 -9.90 -1.38
CA GLY A 82 11.81 -11.11 -1.96
C GLY A 82 13.09 -11.58 -1.30
N ARG A 83 13.63 -12.67 -1.84
CA ARG A 83 14.93 -13.22 -1.44
C ARG A 83 16.06 -12.29 -1.92
N PRO A 84 17.25 -12.37 -1.31
CA PRO A 84 18.43 -11.65 -1.79
C PRO A 84 18.66 -11.86 -3.30
N TRP A 85 19.02 -10.79 -4.02
CA TRP A 85 19.36 -10.81 -5.45
C TRP A 85 18.22 -11.25 -6.40
N CYS A 86 16.97 -11.20 -5.94
CA CYS A 86 15.79 -11.61 -6.71
C CYS A 86 14.95 -10.43 -7.22
N GLU A 87 15.57 -9.28 -7.54
CA GLU A 87 14.88 -8.08 -8.02
C GLU A 87 14.03 -8.35 -9.26
N ALA A 88 14.56 -9.12 -10.21
CA ALA A 88 13.84 -9.49 -11.43
C ALA A 88 12.53 -10.25 -11.13
N THR A 89 12.53 -11.13 -10.13
CA THR A 89 11.35 -11.89 -9.73
C THR A 89 10.30 -10.97 -9.09
N ILE A 90 10.75 -10.05 -8.24
CA ILE A 90 9.86 -9.09 -7.57
C ILE A 90 9.25 -8.13 -8.60
N LEU A 91 10.04 -7.65 -9.57
CA LEU A 91 9.55 -6.78 -10.64
C LEU A 91 8.56 -7.48 -11.57
N ARG A 92 8.81 -8.76 -11.92
CA ARG A 92 7.85 -9.56 -12.70
C ARG A 92 6.54 -9.76 -11.95
N LEU A 93 6.62 -10.04 -10.65
CA LEU A 93 5.43 -10.16 -9.81
C LEU A 93 4.69 -8.83 -9.69
N ALA A 94 5.41 -7.73 -9.50
CA ALA A 94 4.83 -6.38 -9.47
C ALA A 94 4.10 -6.04 -10.77
N ALA A 95 4.71 -6.34 -11.93
CA ALA A 95 4.11 -6.15 -13.24
C ALA A 95 2.84 -7.00 -13.43
N ALA A 96 2.87 -8.27 -13.02
CA ALA A 96 1.70 -9.14 -13.06
C ALA A 96 0.57 -8.62 -12.16
N ILE A 97 0.89 -8.13 -10.96
CA ILE A 97 -0.09 -7.49 -10.07
C ILE A 97 -0.67 -6.24 -10.72
N GLU A 98 0.16 -5.40 -11.33
CA GLU A 98 -0.32 -4.20 -12.02
C GLU A 98 -1.25 -4.52 -13.19
N GLU A 99 -0.93 -5.55 -13.99
CA GLU A 99 -1.77 -6.01 -15.10
C GLU A 99 -3.14 -6.50 -14.62
N LEU A 100 -3.19 -7.27 -13.52
CA LEU A 100 -4.44 -7.72 -12.90
C LEU A 100 -5.33 -6.55 -12.43
N PHE A 101 -4.71 -5.41 -12.13
CA PHE A 101 -5.40 -4.22 -11.62
C PHE A 101 -5.38 -3.03 -12.59
N ALA A 102 -5.19 -3.27 -13.89
CA ALA A 102 -5.10 -2.25 -14.96
C ALA A 102 -6.36 -1.40 -15.19
N SER A 103 -7.42 -1.58 -14.40
CA SER A 103 -8.61 -0.72 -14.39
C SER A 103 -8.24 0.75 -14.14
N PRO A 104 -9.04 1.74 -14.59
CA PRO A 104 -8.64 3.14 -14.57
C PRO A 104 -8.26 3.59 -13.16
N LYS A 105 -6.97 3.90 -12.98
CA LYS A 105 -6.43 4.42 -11.72
C LYS A 105 -7.13 5.76 -11.44
N LYS A 106 -7.64 5.92 -10.21
CA LYS A 106 -8.23 7.19 -9.77
C LYS A 106 -7.16 8.27 -9.88
N LYS A 107 -7.45 9.34 -10.63
CA LYS A 107 -6.55 10.49 -10.70
C LYS A 107 -6.47 11.17 -9.33
N PRO A 108 -5.28 11.58 -8.87
CA PRO A 108 -5.16 12.32 -7.63
C PRO A 108 -5.88 13.67 -7.74
N MET A 109 -6.24 14.25 -6.60
CA MET A 109 -6.88 15.57 -6.55
C MET A 109 -5.99 16.64 -7.19
N GLN A 110 -4.67 16.54 -7.01
CA GLN A 110 -3.67 17.36 -7.66
C GLN A 110 -2.96 16.54 -8.76
N PHE A 111 -3.35 16.74 -10.03
CA PHE A 111 -2.76 16.07 -11.20
C PHE A 111 -2.38 17.10 -12.25
N TYR A 112 -1.14 17.05 -12.72
CA TYR A 112 -0.63 17.89 -13.80
C TYR A 112 -0.18 17.02 -14.96
N ASP A 113 -0.72 17.30 -16.15
CA ASP A 113 -0.33 16.61 -17.38
C ASP A 113 0.84 17.37 -18.03
N ILE A 114 2.03 16.76 -17.98
CA ILE A 114 3.26 17.37 -18.51
C ILE A 114 3.29 17.32 -20.04
N LEU A 115 2.61 16.34 -20.66
CA LEU A 115 2.68 16.08 -22.10
C LEU A 115 1.62 16.86 -22.88
N LYS A 116 0.60 17.38 -22.20
CA LYS A 116 -0.21 18.47 -22.72
C LYS A 116 0.60 19.77 -22.62
N GLY A 117 1.40 20.02 -23.65
CA GLY A 117 1.90 21.37 -23.91
C GLY A 117 0.72 22.35 -23.92
N ASN A 118 0.95 23.56 -23.40
CA ASN A 118 -0.02 24.66 -23.37
C ASN A 118 -0.79 24.81 -24.69
#